data_AF-A0A3M2AE45-F1
#
_entry.id   AF-A0A3M2AE45-F1
#
_cell.length_a   1.000
_cell.length_b   1.000
_cell.length_c   1.000
_cell.angle_alpha   90.00
_cell.angle_beta   90.00
_cell.angle_gamma   90.00
#
_symmetry.space_group_name_H-M   'P 1'
#
loop_
_entity.id
_entity.type
_entity.pdbx_description
1 polymer ?
#
loop_
_entity_poly.entity_id
_entity_poly.type
_entity_poly.pdbx_seq_one_letter_code
_entity_poly.pdbx_strand_id
1 'polypeptide(L)'
;MRKGLLPFEKIKLMLASPEEIISWSYGEVKKPETINYRTHKPEKDGLFCAKIFGPIKDYECLCGKYRGKRFEGTICDRCGVEVTKSYVRRKRFGHIELAAPVAHIWFLKSTPSKIATLLGISARDAERVVYFESYLVIEYPMNEEEEKEFEKLEDTIPIKDEFGKTKFVKLHVVDEDTYNSQYAVDLEHKYEGGMGAEVIKKTLSMLDLEAYAKKLREEIKPYSLGFEDLSVGFYNSYRKLYEKVIRTIGEDLRMYGVSFDMPEGMTLEQALHKLICEEAYLDLERGKLLEEPC
;
A
#
# COMPACT_ATOMS: atom_id res chain seq x y z
N MET A 1 9.60 -11.87 -37.63
CA MET A 1 9.88 -11.40 -36.26
C MET A 1 9.81 -9.88 -36.22
N ARG A 2 8.84 -9.29 -35.51
CA ARG A 2 8.81 -7.82 -35.32
C ARG A 2 10.01 -7.45 -34.44
N LYS A 3 11.03 -6.80 -35.02
CA LYS A 3 12.16 -6.24 -34.27
C LYS A 3 11.62 -5.29 -33.19
N GLY A 4 11.91 -5.57 -31.91
CA GLY A 4 11.78 -4.57 -30.85
C GLY A 4 10.94 -4.91 -29.63
N LEU A 5 10.40 -6.14 -29.50
CA LEU A 5 9.87 -6.63 -28.22
C LEU A 5 10.76 -7.79 -27.78
N LEU A 6 11.60 -7.55 -26.77
CA LEU A 6 12.22 -8.66 -26.05
C LEU A 6 11.08 -9.52 -25.48
N PRO A 7 11.12 -10.85 -25.63
CA PRO A 7 10.13 -11.70 -24.98
C PRO A 7 10.20 -11.45 -23.47
N PHE A 8 9.06 -11.13 -22.86
CA PHE A 8 8.93 -11.01 -21.41
C PHE A 8 8.13 -12.20 -20.90
N GLU A 9 8.50 -12.71 -19.72
CA GLU A 9 7.85 -13.87 -19.11
C GLU A 9 6.75 -13.46 -18.11
N LYS A 10 6.87 -12.27 -17.51
CA LYS A 10 6.01 -11.82 -16.41
C LYS A 10 5.68 -10.33 -16.55
N ILE A 11 4.50 -9.95 -16.06
CA ILE A 11 4.05 -8.55 -15.95
C ILE A 11 3.86 -8.26 -14.47
N LYS A 12 4.42 -7.14 -13.98
CA LYS A 12 4.24 -6.65 -12.62
C LYS A 12 3.43 -5.35 -12.65
N LEU A 13 2.48 -5.22 -11.74
CA LEU A 13 1.72 -3.99 -11.52
C LEU A 13 2.17 -3.38 -10.19
N MET A 14 2.46 -2.08 -10.19
CA MET A 14 2.89 -1.32 -9.02
C MET A 14 2.27 0.08 -9.05
N LEU A 15 2.28 0.75 -7.90
CA LEU A 15 2.01 2.18 -7.84
C LEU A 15 3.20 2.95 -8.42
N ALA A 16 2.91 3.96 -9.22
CA ALA A 16 3.92 4.84 -9.79
C ALA A 16 4.28 5.93 -8.79
N SER A 17 5.57 6.06 -8.47
CA SER A 17 6.08 7.18 -7.69
C SER A 17 6.06 8.49 -8.51
N PRO A 18 6.04 9.67 -7.86
CA PRO A 18 6.15 10.95 -8.57
C PRO A 18 7.40 11.03 -9.46
N GLU A 19 8.52 10.50 -8.98
CA GLU A 19 9.80 10.44 -9.71
C GLU A 19 9.69 9.55 -10.96
N GLU A 20 9.05 8.39 -10.86
CA GLU A 20 8.80 7.52 -12.01
C GLU A 20 7.91 8.19 -13.06
N ILE A 21 6.84 8.88 -12.64
CA ILE A 21 5.96 9.62 -13.57
C ILE A 21 6.74 10.69 -14.33
N ILE A 22 7.62 11.43 -13.65
CA ILE A 22 8.49 12.43 -14.27
C ILE A 22 9.47 11.75 -15.24
N SER A 23 10.03 10.59 -14.87
CA SER A 23 10.98 9.84 -15.72
C SER A 23 10.38 9.37 -17.05
N TRP A 24 9.07 9.11 -17.10
CA TRP A 24 8.37 8.73 -18.33
C TRP A 24 8.01 9.93 -19.22
N SER A 25 8.09 11.13 -18.65
CA SER A 25 7.63 12.35 -19.29
C SER A 25 8.68 12.98 -20.20
N TYR A 26 8.23 13.50 -21.33
CA TYR A 26 9.05 14.26 -22.28
C TYR A 26 8.90 15.78 -22.11
N GLY A 27 8.07 16.22 -21.17
CA GLY A 27 7.85 17.63 -20.86
C GLY A 27 6.56 17.89 -20.10
N GLU A 28 6.53 19.05 -19.47
CA GLU A 28 5.40 19.55 -18.69
C GLU A 28 4.38 20.25 -19.60
N VAL A 29 3.10 19.91 -19.47
CA VAL A 29 2.00 20.61 -20.14
C VAL A 29 1.49 21.71 -19.21
N LYS A 30 1.66 22.97 -19.63
CA LYS A 30 1.33 24.15 -18.81
C LYS A 30 -0.01 24.75 -19.17
N LYS A 31 -0.43 24.60 -20.43
CA LYS A 31 -1.60 25.28 -20.94
C LYS A 31 -2.67 24.29 -21.40
N PRO A 32 -3.95 24.63 -21.26
CA PRO A 32 -5.05 23.78 -21.71
C PRO A 32 -5.27 23.83 -23.22
N GLU A 33 -4.58 24.72 -23.96
CA GLU A 33 -4.85 24.86 -25.39
C GLU A 33 -4.44 23.63 -26.19
N THR A 34 -5.20 23.36 -27.24
CA THR A 34 -5.05 22.16 -28.07
C THR A 34 -4.37 22.50 -29.38
N ILE A 35 -5.11 23.09 -30.31
CA ILE A 35 -4.66 23.50 -31.63
C ILE A 35 -5.10 24.93 -31.90
N ASN A 36 -4.30 25.63 -32.70
CA ASN A 36 -4.67 26.94 -33.20
C ASN A 36 -5.86 26.83 -34.16
N TYR A 37 -6.90 27.65 -33.95
CA TYR A 37 -8.12 27.60 -34.74
C TYR A 37 -7.92 27.97 -36.23
N ARG A 38 -6.94 28.83 -36.56
CA ARG A 38 -6.67 29.24 -37.95
C ARG A 38 -5.68 28.33 -38.64
N THR A 39 -4.57 28.02 -37.96
CA THR A 39 -3.46 27.30 -38.60
C THR A 39 -3.55 25.80 -38.43
N HIS A 40 -4.45 25.30 -37.59
CA HIS A 40 -4.56 23.90 -37.18
C HIS A 40 -3.24 23.30 -36.66
N LYS A 41 -2.33 24.17 -36.19
CA LYS A 41 -1.05 23.75 -35.61
C LYS A 41 -1.21 23.59 -34.10
N PRO A 42 -0.60 22.58 -33.47
CA PRO A 42 -0.58 22.45 -32.03
C PRO A 42 0.03 23.67 -31.36
N GLU A 43 -0.58 24.08 -30.27
CA GLU A 43 -0.07 25.18 -29.44
C GLU A 43 1.17 24.75 -28.65
N LYS A 44 2.02 25.71 -28.31
CA LYS A 44 3.23 25.48 -27.52
C LYS A 44 2.86 25.26 -26.05
N ASP A 45 3.45 24.23 -25.44
CA ASP A 45 3.21 23.82 -24.05
C ASP A 45 1.74 23.44 -23.74
N GLY A 46 0.95 23.21 -24.80
CA GLY A 46 -0.44 22.72 -24.74
C GLY A 46 -0.58 21.20 -24.85
N LEU A 47 -1.82 20.71 -24.81
CA LEU A 47 -2.15 19.28 -24.77
C LEU A 47 -1.68 18.49 -26.00
N PHE A 48 -1.47 19.14 -27.14
CA PHE A 48 -0.98 18.49 -28.37
C PHE A 48 0.44 18.92 -28.76
N CYS A 49 1.17 19.60 -27.87
CA CYS A 49 2.45 20.24 -28.16
C CYS A 49 3.43 19.31 -28.89
N ALA A 50 3.94 19.77 -30.04
CA ALA A 50 4.89 18.99 -30.84
C ALA A 50 6.28 18.85 -30.18
N LYS A 51 6.64 19.75 -29.25
CA LYS A 51 7.89 19.67 -28.50
C LYS A 51 7.87 18.48 -27.54
N ILE A 52 6.77 18.29 -26.81
CA ILE A 52 6.60 17.23 -25.81
C ILE A 52 6.34 15.89 -26.50
N PHE A 53 5.30 15.82 -27.33
CA PHE A 53 4.84 14.55 -27.89
C PHE A 53 5.57 14.15 -29.18
N GLY A 54 6.25 15.08 -29.85
CA GLY A 54 6.94 14.83 -31.12
C GLY A 54 6.20 15.39 -32.36
N PRO A 55 6.78 15.20 -33.56
CA PRO A 55 6.34 15.88 -34.77
C PRO A 55 5.02 15.34 -35.35
N ILE A 56 4.28 16.19 -36.07
CA ILE A 56 3.00 15.83 -36.72
C ILE A 56 3.24 15.01 -37.98
N LYS A 57 4.26 15.38 -38.76
CA LYS A 57 4.65 14.73 -40.00
C LYS A 57 5.97 14.01 -39.79
N ASP A 58 6.16 12.91 -40.51
CA ASP A 58 7.38 12.12 -40.41
C ASP A 58 8.60 12.93 -40.89
N TYR A 59 9.63 12.97 -40.04
CA TYR A 59 10.90 13.64 -40.30
C TYR A 59 10.74 15.12 -40.71
N GLU A 60 9.78 15.83 -40.11
CA GLU A 60 9.55 17.25 -40.36
C GLU A 60 9.25 17.98 -39.04
N CYS A 61 9.98 19.05 -38.76
CA CYS A 61 9.72 19.90 -37.59
C CYS A 61 8.48 20.80 -37.81
N LEU A 62 7.85 21.28 -36.73
CA LEU A 62 6.60 22.06 -36.79
C LEU A 62 6.69 23.36 -37.63
N CYS A 63 7.86 24.00 -37.66
CA CYS A 63 8.08 25.24 -38.41
C CYS A 63 8.51 25.02 -39.87
N GLY A 64 8.81 23.77 -40.27
CA GLY A 64 9.28 23.44 -41.62
C GLY A 64 10.76 23.74 -41.91
N LYS A 65 11.53 24.27 -40.95
CA LYS A 65 12.99 24.55 -41.10
C LYS A 65 13.77 23.28 -41.48
N TYR A 66 13.56 22.22 -40.71
CA TYR A 66 14.15 20.90 -40.95
C TYR A 66 13.11 19.94 -41.51
N ARG A 67 13.41 19.36 -42.68
CA ARG A 67 12.52 18.45 -43.41
C ARG A 67 13.31 17.34 -44.11
N GLY A 68 12.77 16.13 -44.03
CA GLY A 68 13.33 14.93 -44.63
C GLY A 68 14.21 14.15 -43.67
N LYS A 69 14.39 12.87 -43.98
CA LYS A 69 15.10 11.89 -43.13
C LYS A 69 16.56 12.27 -42.81
N ARG A 70 17.19 13.11 -43.63
CA ARG A 70 18.57 13.59 -43.42
C ARG A 70 18.79 14.32 -42.08
N PHE A 71 17.74 14.88 -41.49
CA PHE A 71 17.80 15.59 -40.20
C PHE A 71 17.24 14.77 -39.04
N GLU A 72 17.09 13.45 -39.21
CA GLU A 72 16.60 12.55 -38.16
C GLU A 72 17.43 12.72 -36.87
N GLY A 73 16.75 12.91 -35.74
CA GLY A 73 17.37 13.13 -34.43
C GLY A 73 17.78 14.59 -34.13
N THR A 74 17.61 15.52 -35.08
CA THR A 74 17.92 16.94 -34.84
C THR A 74 16.77 17.65 -34.12
N ILE A 75 17.06 18.39 -33.05
CA ILE A 75 16.10 19.26 -32.37
C ILE A 75 16.11 20.65 -33.03
N CYS A 76 14.94 21.15 -33.41
CA CYS A 76 14.86 22.43 -34.10
C CYS A 76 15.07 23.64 -33.16
N ASP A 77 16.02 24.53 -33.47
CA ASP A 77 16.28 25.74 -32.65
C ASP A 77 15.09 26.70 -32.56
N ARG A 78 14.23 26.74 -33.58
CA ARG A 78 13.08 27.67 -33.64
C ARG A 78 11.86 27.15 -32.89
N CYS A 79 11.52 25.86 -33.06
CA CYS A 79 10.29 25.29 -32.48
C CYS A 79 10.54 24.27 -31.37
N GLY A 80 11.78 23.86 -31.12
CA GLY A 80 12.16 22.84 -30.13
C GLY A 80 11.68 21.43 -30.47
N VAL A 81 11.12 21.21 -31.67
CA VAL A 81 10.59 19.90 -32.09
C VAL A 81 11.72 19.05 -32.64
N GLU A 82 11.85 17.85 -32.10
CA GLU A 82 12.76 16.82 -32.60
C GLU A 82 12.25 16.21 -33.91
N VAL A 83 13.14 16.05 -34.87
CA VAL A 83 12.82 15.48 -36.19
C VAL A 83 12.89 13.96 -36.10
N THR A 84 11.73 13.33 -35.90
CA THR A 84 11.58 11.86 -35.85
C THR A 84 10.33 11.41 -36.62
N LYS A 85 10.00 10.12 -36.56
CA LYS A 85 8.70 9.61 -37.01
C LYS A 85 7.57 10.19 -36.14
N SER A 86 6.44 10.51 -36.74
CA SER A 86 5.21 10.97 -36.04
C SER A 86 4.66 9.91 -35.08
N TYR A 87 4.96 8.63 -35.33
CA TYR A 87 4.54 7.51 -34.49
C TYR A 87 4.99 7.63 -33.02
N VAL A 88 6.07 8.37 -32.73
CA VAL A 88 6.53 8.61 -31.34
C VAL A 88 5.46 9.31 -30.49
N ARG A 89 4.54 10.07 -31.11
CA ARG A 89 3.40 10.71 -30.41
C ARG A 89 2.48 9.71 -29.71
N ARG A 90 2.49 8.45 -30.14
CA ARG A 90 1.71 7.36 -29.52
C ARG A 90 2.45 6.69 -28.36
N LYS A 91 3.70 7.07 -28.09
CA LYS A 91 4.57 6.47 -27.07
C LYS A 91 5.05 7.46 -26.01
N ARG A 92 5.22 8.74 -26.37
CA ARG A 92 5.69 9.77 -25.45
C ARG A 92 4.57 10.21 -24.51
N PHE A 93 4.87 10.23 -23.22
CA PHE A 93 4.00 10.80 -22.21
C PHE A 93 4.40 12.25 -21.90
N GLY A 94 3.44 13.04 -21.45
CA GLY A 94 3.65 14.35 -20.84
C GLY A 94 3.20 14.28 -19.37
N HIS A 95 3.64 15.22 -18.55
CA HIS A 95 3.18 15.34 -17.17
C HIS A 95 2.60 16.73 -16.91
N ILE A 96 1.84 16.85 -15.83
CA ILE A 96 1.36 18.12 -15.28
C ILE A 96 1.80 18.12 -13.82
N GLU A 97 2.57 19.13 -13.44
CA GLU A 97 2.92 19.35 -12.04
C GLU A 97 1.72 19.99 -11.34
N LEU A 98 1.23 19.32 -10.30
CA LEU A 98 0.10 19.80 -9.52
C LEU A 98 0.60 20.76 -8.44
N ALA A 99 -0.04 21.92 -8.31
CA ALA A 99 0.30 22.90 -7.28
C ALA A 99 0.01 22.41 -5.85
N ALA A 100 -0.93 21.47 -5.70
CA ALA A 100 -1.31 20.87 -4.44
C ALA A 100 -1.46 19.35 -4.60
N PRO A 101 -1.21 18.55 -3.56
CA PRO A 101 -1.46 17.12 -3.59
C PRO A 101 -2.97 16.87 -3.76
N VAL A 102 -3.30 15.88 -4.59
CA VAL A 102 -4.69 15.45 -4.83
C VAL A 102 -4.78 13.95 -4.57
N ALA A 103 -5.79 13.53 -3.80
CA ALA A 103 -6.03 12.12 -3.53
C ALA A 103 -6.50 11.41 -4.81
N HIS A 104 -5.87 10.27 -5.12
CA HIS A 104 -6.27 9.48 -6.28
C HIS A 104 -7.63 8.80 -6.03
N ILE A 105 -8.61 9.09 -6.89
CA ILE A 105 -10.02 8.69 -6.71
C ILE A 105 -10.20 7.18 -6.49
N TRP A 106 -9.41 6.33 -7.15
CA TRP A 106 -9.52 4.87 -6.96
C TRP A 106 -9.11 4.40 -5.56
N PHE A 107 -8.24 5.09 -4.84
CA PHE A 107 -7.85 4.68 -3.48
C PHE A 107 -8.72 5.34 -2.41
N LEU A 108 -9.42 6.43 -2.77
CA LEU A 108 -10.35 7.14 -1.89
C LEU A 108 -11.76 6.52 -1.95
N LYS A 109 -12.34 6.39 -3.15
CA LYS A 109 -13.76 6.02 -3.34
C LYS A 109 -14.02 4.54 -3.61
N SER A 110 -12.98 3.73 -3.83
CA SER A 110 -13.19 2.28 -3.99
C SER A 110 -13.79 1.71 -2.71
N THR A 111 -14.63 0.68 -2.82
CA THR A 111 -15.08 -0.12 -1.68
C THR A 111 -14.30 -1.44 -1.64
N PRO A 112 -13.52 -1.71 -0.57
CA PRO A 112 -13.17 -0.83 0.55
C PRO A 112 -12.17 0.27 0.16
N SER A 113 -12.22 1.41 0.87
CA SER A 113 -11.34 2.55 0.62
C SER A 113 -9.96 2.25 1.19
N LYS A 114 -8.93 2.22 0.34
CA LYS A 114 -7.58 1.83 0.75
C LYS A 114 -6.95 2.86 1.69
N ILE A 115 -7.19 4.15 1.43
CA ILE A 115 -6.70 5.24 2.28
C ILE A 115 -7.36 5.18 3.66
N ALA A 116 -8.69 5.05 3.70
CA ALA A 116 -9.43 5.02 4.96
C ALA A 116 -9.06 3.79 5.81
N THR A 117 -8.94 2.61 5.18
CA THR A 117 -8.52 1.38 5.86
C THR A 117 -7.11 1.50 6.46
N LEU A 118 -6.16 2.13 5.75
CA LEU A 118 -4.82 2.34 6.28
C LEU A 118 -4.78 3.30 7.48
N LEU A 119 -5.65 4.31 7.48
CA LEU A 119 -5.74 5.29 8.57
C LEU A 119 -6.64 4.83 9.73
N GLY A 120 -7.36 3.70 9.59
CA GLY A 120 -8.31 3.25 10.61
C GLY A 120 -9.56 4.13 10.74
N ILE A 121 -9.85 4.99 9.76
CA ILE A 121 -11.03 5.89 9.76
C ILE A 121 -12.11 5.37 8.81
N SER A 122 -13.34 5.89 8.95
CA SER A 122 -14.40 5.54 8.01
C SER A 122 -14.14 6.15 6.62
N ALA A 123 -14.61 5.48 5.56
CA ALA A 123 -14.48 5.99 4.20
C ALA A 123 -15.17 7.36 4.02
N ARG A 124 -16.26 7.60 4.75
CA ARG A 124 -16.97 8.89 4.74
C ARG A 124 -16.11 9.97 5.38
N ASP A 125 -15.49 9.69 6.52
CA ASP A 125 -14.65 10.66 7.21
C ASP A 125 -13.41 11.02 6.38
N ALA A 126 -12.78 10.03 5.73
CA ALA A 126 -11.69 10.28 4.78
C ALA A 126 -12.14 11.21 3.63
N GLU A 127 -13.33 11.02 3.08
CA GLU A 127 -13.89 11.91 2.04
C GLU A 127 -14.13 13.32 2.58
N ARG A 128 -14.74 13.47 3.77
CA ARG A 128 -15.01 14.77 4.41
C ARG A 128 -13.72 15.57 4.61
N VAL A 129 -12.65 14.92 5.05
CA VAL A 129 -11.32 15.55 5.18
C VAL A 129 -10.78 15.98 3.82
N VAL A 130 -10.80 15.10 2.80
CA VAL A 130 -10.31 15.43 1.44
C VAL A 130 -11.09 16.59 0.82
N TYR A 131 -12.40 16.66 1.03
CA TYR A 131 -13.27 17.68 0.48
C TYR A 131 -13.34 18.96 1.33
N PHE A 132 -12.43 19.13 2.31
CA PHE A 132 -12.34 20.32 3.16
C PHE A 132 -13.62 20.57 4.00
N GLU A 133 -14.36 19.52 4.34
CA GLU A 133 -15.55 19.61 5.19
C GLU A 133 -15.19 19.45 6.68
N SER A 134 -14.21 18.59 6.98
CA SER A 134 -13.79 18.30 8.35
C SER A 134 -12.27 18.36 8.48
N TYR A 135 -11.80 18.57 9.70
CA TYR A 135 -10.39 18.51 10.07
C TYR A 135 -10.03 17.09 10.51
N LEU A 136 -8.87 16.62 10.07
CA LEU A 136 -8.19 15.49 10.67
C LEU A 136 -7.24 16.02 11.74
N VAL A 137 -7.44 15.60 12.98
CA VAL A 137 -6.61 15.94 14.14
C VAL A 137 -5.84 14.70 14.57
N ILE A 138 -4.54 14.87 14.68
CA ILE A 138 -3.60 13.89 15.21
C ILE A 138 -3.32 14.27 16.66
N GLU A 139 -3.67 13.39 17.59
CA GLU A 139 -3.36 13.54 19.01
C GLU A 139 -2.12 12.73 19.36
N TYR A 140 -1.09 13.43 19.83
CA TYR A 140 0.16 12.86 20.29
C TYR A 140 0.13 12.61 21.80
N PRO A 141 0.73 11.51 22.29
CA PRO A 141 0.91 11.29 23.72
C PRO A 141 1.99 12.23 24.27
N MET A 142 1.73 12.82 25.45
CA MET A 142 2.66 13.78 26.09
C MET A 142 3.58 13.12 27.11
N ASN A 143 3.13 12.02 27.73
CA ASN A 143 3.83 11.34 28.83
C ASN A 143 3.98 9.83 28.54
N GLU A 144 4.97 9.18 29.17
CA GLU A 144 5.20 7.73 29.04
C GLU A 144 4.00 6.86 29.47
N GLU A 145 3.16 7.38 30.37
CA GLU A 145 1.92 6.72 30.79
C GLU A 145 0.87 6.72 29.65
N GLU A 146 0.68 7.87 28.99
CA GLU A 146 -0.22 8.00 27.84
C GLU A 146 0.27 7.18 26.65
N GLU A 147 1.60 7.11 26.42
CA GLU A 147 2.16 6.26 25.36
C GLU A 147 1.76 4.78 25.53
N LYS A 148 1.87 4.26 26.76
CA LYS A 148 1.46 2.88 27.09
C LYS A 148 -0.04 2.66 27.01
N GLU A 149 -0.82 3.70 27.26
CA GLU A 149 -2.28 3.65 27.11
C GLU A 149 -2.65 3.61 25.62
N PHE A 150 -2.04 4.48 24.81
CA PHE A 150 -2.30 4.58 23.38
C PHE A 150 -1.88 3.30 22.65
N GLU A 151 -0.78 2.66 23.05
CA GLU A 151 -0.35 1.37 22.48
C GLU A 151 -1.40 0.27 22.65
N LYS A 152 -2.18 0.29 23.75
CA LYS A 152 -3.21 -0.73 24.04
C LYS A 152 -4.55 -0.47 23.38
N LEU A 153 -4.84 0.78 23.01
CA LEU A 153 -6.11 1.15 22.41
C LEU A 153 -6.19 0.66 20.96
N GLU A 154 -7.35 0.14 20.55
CA GLU A 154 -7.56 -0.36 19.18
C GLU A 154 -7.50 0.79 18.15
N ASP A 155 -8.07 1.95 18.48
CA ASP A 155 -8.22 3.11 17.58
C ASP A 155 -6.94 3.95 17.37
N THR A 156 -5.77 3.41 17.72
CA THR A 156 -4.48 4.12 17.57
C THR A 156 -3.66 3.59 16.42
N ILE A 157 -2.98 4.50 15.73
CA ILE A 157 -2.09 4.19 14.63
C ILE A 157 -0.63 4.48 15.00
N PRO A 158 0.33 3.66 14.56
CA PRO A 158 1.74 3.92 14.79
C PRO A 158 2.30 4.87 13.73
N ILE A 159 2.91 5.95 14.20
CA ILE A 159 3.58 6.98 13.40
C ILE A 159 5.06 7.01 13.77
N LYS A 160 5.93 7.22 12.77
CA LYS A 160 7.35 7.52 12.94
C LYS A 160 7.56 9.00 13.18
N ASP A 161 8.24 9.31 14.28
CA ASP A 161 8.79 10.64 14.53
C ASP A 161 9.96 10.95 13.59
N GLU A 162 10.40 12.22 13.58
CA GLU A 162 11.58 12.69 12.84
C GLU A 162 12.87 11.91 13.19
N PHE A 163 12.93 11.32 14.38
CA PHE A 163 14.05 10.49 14.85
C PHE A 163 13.89 8.99 14.54
N GLY A 164 12.84 8.60 13.81
CA GLY A 164 12.55 7.21 13.44
C GLY A 164 12.01 6.34 14.58
N LYS A 165 11.65 6.95 15.73
CA LYS A 165 10.97 6.26 16.83
C LYS A 165 9.49 6.14 16.51
N THR A 166 8.93 4.96 16.78
CA THR A 166 7.49 4.70 16.60
C THR A 166 6.73 5.20 17.82
N LYS A 167 5.72 6.04 17.59
CA LYS A 167 4.75 6.49 18.59
C LYS A 167 3.35 6.12 18.15
N PHE A 168 2.50 5.75 19.08
CA PHE A 168 1.08 5.54 18.81
C PHE A 168 0.35 6.87 18.98
N VAL A 169 -0.45 7.23 17.98
CA VAL A 169 -1.26 8.45 17.97
C VAL A 169 -2.72 8.10 17.75
N LYS A 170 -3.61 8.99 18.19
CA LYS A 170 -5.04 8.87 17.92
C LYS A 170 -5.46 9.84 16.83
N LEU A 171 -6.28 9.38 15.90
CA LEU A 171 -6.86 10.20 14.86
C LEU A 171 -8.30 10.56 15.20
N HIS A 172 -8.62 11.84 15.12
CA HIS A 172 -9.97 12.36 15.29
C HIS A 172 -10.39 13.11 14.04
N VAL A 173 -11.61 12.86 13.57
CA VAL A 173 -12.21 13.66 12.49
C VAL A 173 -13.29 14.54 13.10
N VAL A 174 -13.06 15.85 13.04
CA VAL A 174 -13.86 16.83 13.76
C VAL A 174 -14.32 17.95 12.83
N ASP A 175 -15.48 18.51 13.15
CA ASP A 175 -16.02 19.68 12.45
C ASP A 175 -15.28 20.96 12.87
N GLU A 176 -15.44 22.02 12.09
CA GLU A 176 -14.72 23.29 12.26
C GLU A 176 -14.96 23.94 13.65
N ASP A 177 -16.19 23.96 14.13
CA ASP A 177 -16.52 24.55 15.44
C ASP A 177 -15.82 23.81 16.59
N THR A 178 -15.81 22.48 16.53
CA THR A 178 -15.13 21.62 17.52
C THR A 178 -13.62 21.80 17.43
N TYR A 179 -13.08 21.87 16.20
CA TYR A 179 -11.65 22.14 15.99
C TYR A 179 -11.22 23.47 16.64
N ASN A 180 -11.95 24.54 16.37
CA ASN A 180 -11.63 25.88 16.85
C ASN A 180 -11.76 26.02 18.38
N SER A 181 -12.74 25.35 18.99
CA SER A 181 -12.99 25.46 20.42
C SER A 181 -12.09 24.58 21.28
N GLN A 182 -11.74 23.38 20.81
CA GLN A 182 -11.03 22.37 21.61
C GLN A 182 -9.57 22.22 21.21
N TYR A 183 -9.24 22.29 19.92
CA TYR A 183 -7.93 21.88 19.42
C TYR A 183 -7.07 23.04 18.91
N ALA A 184 -7.69 24.12 18.44
CA ALA A 184 -6.96 25.25 17.86
C ALA A 184 -6.24 26.13 18.90
N VAL A 185 -6.65 26.07 20.17
CA VAL A 185 -6.13 26.93 21.24
C VAL A 185 -5.00 26.26 22.03
N ASP A 186 -4.81 24.94 21.87
CA ASP A 186 -3.82 24.20 22.66
C ASP A 186 -2.39 24.53 22.26
N LEU A 187 -1.62 25.02 23.24
CA LEU A 187 -0.26 25.56 23.07
C LEU A 187 0.85 24.49 23.15
N GLU A 188 0.53 23.24 23.45
CA GLU A 188 1.52 22.23 23.89
C GLU A 188 2.00 21.24 22.81
N HIS A 189 1.84 21.52 21.51
CA HIS A 189 2.20 20.57 20.43
C HIS A 189 1.47 19.20 20.52
N LYS A 190 0.50 19.04 21.42
CA LYS A 190 -0.27 17.82 21.64
C LYS A 190 -1.14 17.46 20.43
N TYR A 191 -1.68 18.47 19.76
CA TYR A 191 -2.59 18.29 18.63
C TYR A 191 -2.00 18.89 17.37
N GLU A 192 -1.99 18.11 16.30
CA GLU A 192 -1.73 18.61 14.94
C GLU A 192 -2.98 18.40 14.10
N GLY A 193 -3.57 19.49 13.60
CA GLY A 193 -4.78 19.43 12.81
C GLY A 193 -4.63 20.04 11.42
N GLY A 194 -5.39 19.51 10.47
CA GLY A 194 -5.62 20.18 9.20
C GLY A 194 -6.61 19.44 8.31
N MET A 195 -6.73 19.90 7.07
CA MET A 195 -7.73 19.43 6.11
C MET A 195 -7.14 19.22 4.73
N GLY A 196 -7.92 18.56 3.86
CA GLY A 196 -7.53 18.29 2.48
C GLY A 196 -6.58 17.10 2.33
N ALA A 197 -6.18 16.87 1.07
CA ALA A 197 -5.32 15.75 0.72
C ALA A 197 -3.87 15.89 1.24
N GLU A 198 -3.43 17.09 1.62
CA GLU A 198 -2.09 17.34 2.15
C GLU A 198 -1.89 16.67 3.51
N VAL A 199 -2.86 16.81 4.41
CA VAL A 199 -2.79 16.22 5.75
C VAL A 199 -2.84 14.70 5.66
N ILE A 200 -3.69 14.15 4.81
CA ILE A 200 -3.72 12.70 4.56
C ILE A 200 -2.38 12.20 3.99
N LYS A 201 -1.77 12.95 3.08
CA LYS A 201 -0.44 12.59 2.55
C LYS A 201 0.61 12.62 3.67
N LYS A 202 0.58 13.64 4.54
CA LYS A 202 1.50 13.77 5.67
C LYS A 202 1.34 12.60 6.64
N THR A 203 0.12 12.28 7.06
CA THR A 203 -0.14 11.15 7.98
C THR A 203 0.27 9.82 7.38
N LEU A 204 -0.06 9.57 6.11
CA LEU A 204 0.35 8.33 5.42
C LEU A 204 1.88 8.23 5.26
N SER A 205 2.59 9.33 5.09
CA SER A 205 4.06 9.33 4.97
C SER A 205 4.75 8.99 6.29
N MET A 206 4.09 9.31 7.40
CA MET A 206 4.56 9.08 8.75
C MET A 206 4.21 7.68 9.29
N LEU A 207 3.29 6.96 8.65
CA LEU A 207 2.78 5.68 9.13
C LEU A 207 3.86 4.57 9.17
N ASP A 208 3.97 3.88 10.30
CA ASP A 208 4.87 2.73 10.47
C ASP A 208 4.15 1.40 10.19
N LEU A 209 4.27 0.90 8.96
CA LEU A 209 3.60 -0.33 8.54
C LEU A 209 4.10 -1.59 9.28
N GLU A 210 5.37 -1.62 9.71
CA GLU A 210 5.94 -2.78 10.40
C GLU A 210 5.39 -2.89 11.82
N ALA A 211 5.41 -1.78 12.56
CA ALA A 211 4.80 -1.72 13.88
C ALA A 211 3.29 -1.95 13.82
N TYR A 212 2.61 -1.40 12.80
CA TYR A 212 1.17 -1.60 12.64
C TYR A 212 0.83 -3.07 12.39
N ALA A 213 1.59 -3.73 11.51
CA ALA A 213 1.42 -5.16 11.24
C ALA A 213 1.68 -6.02 12.49
N LYS A 214 2.65 -5.65 13.33
CA LYS A 214 2.93 -6.34 14.60
C LYS A 214 1.74 -6.22 15.56
N LYS A 215 1.23 -5.00 15.78
CA LYS A 215 0.06 -4.74 16.63
C LYS A 215 -1.15 -5.55 16.17
N LEU A 216 -1.50 -5.47 14.88
CA LEU A 216 -2.63 -6.20 14.32
C LEU A 216 -2.48 -7.73 14.44
N ARG A 217 -1.26 -8.28 14.33
CA ARG A 217 -1.01 -9.71 14.56
C ARG A 217 -1.23 -10.10 16.02
N GLU A 218 -0.83 -9.26 16.97
CA GLU A 218 -1.06 -9.48 18.39
C GLU A 218 -2.56 -9.43 18.73
N GLU A 219 -3.32 -8.52 18.11
CA GLU A 219 -4.79 -8.43 18.24
C GLU A 219 -5.52 -9.63 17.62
N ILE A 220 -5.01 -10.16 16.49
CA ILE A 220 -5.62 -11.31 15.81
C ILE A 220 -5.25 -12.62 16.48
N LYS A 221 -4.11 -12.72 17.17
CA LYS A 221 -3.60 -13.96 17.79
C LYS A 221 -4.63 -14.73 18.65
N PRO A 222 -5.48 -14.10 19.47
CA PRO A 222 -6.53 -14.80 20.21
C PRO A 222 -7.56 -15.50 19.31
N TYR A 223 -7.74 -15.02 18.08
CA TYR A 223 -8.75 -15.46 17.13
C TYR A 223 -8.17 -16.36 16.01
N SER A 224 -6.89 -16.20 15.66
CA SER A 224 -6.19 -17.05 14.69
C SER A 224 -5.27 -18.04 15.41
N LEU A 225 -5.74 -19.28 15.56
CA LEU A 225 -4.89 -20.36 16.05
C LEU A 225 -4.06 -20.90 14.89
N GLY A 226 -2.74 -20.72 14.97
CA GLY A 226 -1.80 -21.43 14.12
C GLY A 226 -1.52 -22.84 14.66
N PHE A 227 -0.92 -23.70 13.85
CA PHE A 227 -0.37 -24.97 14.35
C PHE A 227 0.73 -24.75 15.41
N GLU A 228 1.43 -23.61 15.35
CA GLU A 228 2.47 -23.21 16.32
C GLU A 228 1.91 -22.87 17.71
N ASP A 229 0.62 -22.53 17.81
CA ASP A 229 -0.04 -22.21 19.08
C ASP A 229 -0.58 -23.46 19.80
N LEU A 230 -0.57 -24.63 19.13
CA LEU A 230 -0.89 -25.93 19.74
C LEU A 230 0.21 -26.31 20.72
N SER A 231 0.05 -25.90 21.98
CA SER A 231 0.99 -26.17 23.07
C SER A 231 0.25 -26.63 24.32
N VAL A 232 1.00 -27.09 25.33
CA VAL A 232 0.47 -27.41 26.66
C VAL A 232 -0.25 -26.19 27.28
N GLY A 233 0.25 -24.97 27.04
CA GLY A 233 -0.39 -23.73 27.50
C GLY A 233 -1.77 -23.50 26.89
N PHE A 234 -1.95 -23.88 25.63
CA PHE A 234 -3.23 -23.78 24.92
C PHE A 234 -4.23 -24.88 25.35
N TYR A 235 -3.76 -26.11 25.63
CA TYR A 235 -4.58 -27.15 26.26
C TYR A 235 -5.18 -26.67 27.59
N ASN A 236 -4.34 -26.04 28.43
CA ASN A 236 -4.77 -25.53 29.73
C ASN A 236 -5.75 -24.35 29.63
N SER A 237 -5.55 -23.48 28.64
CA SER A 237 -6.36 -22.25 28.49
C SER A 237 -7.69 -22.50 27.78
N TYR A 238 -7.72 -23.39 26.77
CA TYR A 238 -8.89 -23.58 25.89
C TYR A 238 -9.15 -25.07 25.57
N ARG A 239 -9.28 -25.90 26.62
CA ARG A 239 -9.45 -27.35 26.53
C ARG A 239 -10.45 -27.84 25.47
N LYS A 240 -11.67 -27.27 25.43
CA LYS A 240 -12.72 -27.70 24.48
C LYS A 240 -12.37 -27.40 23.02
N LEU A 241 -11.66 -26.30 22.77
CA LEU A 241 -11.26 -25.90 21.44
C LEU A 241 -10.09 -26.78 20.97
N TYR A 242 -9.13 -27.04 21.85
CA TYR A 242 -8.01 -27.95 21.60
C TYR A 242 -8.46 -29.37 21.25
N GLU A 243 -9.37 -29.97 22.04
CA GLU A 243 -9.93 -31.30 21.75
C GLU A 243 -10.62 -31.34 20.37
N LYS A 244 -11.30 -30.25 19.98
CA LYS A 244 -11.95 -30.15 18.66
C LYS A 244 -10.93 -30.04 17.52
N VAL A 245 -9.85 -29.27 17.71
CA VAL A 245 -8.77 -29.12 16.73
C VAL A 245 -8.03 -30.44 16.54
N ILE A 246 -7.67 -31.15 17.61
CA ILE A 246 -7.04 -32.47 17.53
C ILE A 246 -7.93 -33.46 16.78
N ARG A 247 -9.24 -33.47 17.05
CA ARG A 247 -10.18 -34.34 16.35
C ARG A 247 -10.22 -34.06 14.85
N THR A 248 -10.27 -32.79 14.45
CA THR A 248 -10.26 -32.41 13.02
C THR A 248 -8.93 -32.78 12.35
N ILE A 249 -7.79 -32.54 13.00
CA ILE A 249 -6.47 -32.98 12.49
C ILE A 249 -6.45 -34.51 12.33
N GLY A 250 -7.01 -35.25 13.29
CA GLY A 250 -7.11 -36.70 13.22
C GLY A 250 -8.01 -37.19 12.09
N GLU A 251 -9.13 -36.51 11.82
CA GLU A 251 -10.01 -36.79 10.67
C GLU A 251 -9.29 -36.52 9.34
N ASP A 252 -8.57 -35.41 9.23
CA ASP A 252 -7.81 -35.06 8.03
C ASP A 252 -6.69 -36.08 7.75
N LEU A 253 -5.91 -36.46 8.76
CA LEU A 253 -4.87 -37.49 8.61
C LEU A 253 -5.43 -38.84 8.16
N ARG A 254 -6.61 -39.22 8.64
CA ARG A 254 -7.33 -40.41 8.16
C ARG A 254 -7.76 -40.28 6.70
N MET A 255 -8.23 -39.10 6.27
CA MET A 255 -8.59 -38.86 4.87
C MET A 255 -7.40 -38.97 3.93
N TYR A 256 -6.21 -38.52 4.35
CA TYR A 256 -4.97 -38.64 3.57
C TYR A 256 -4.29 -40.03 3.68
N GLY A 257 -4.87 -40.97 4.43
CA GLY A 257 -4.36 -42.34 4.55
C GLY A 257 -3.08 -42.45 5.39
N VAL A 258 -2.80 -41.47 6.26
CA VAL A 258 -1.64 -41.48 7.16
C VAL A 258 -1.98 -42.30 8.40
N SER A 259 -1.30 -43.42 8.59
CA SER A 259 -1.44 -44.28 9.77
C SER A 259 -0.14 -44.32 10.57
N PHE A 260 -0.21 -44.02 11.86
CA PHE A 260 0.90 -44.20 12.80
C PHE A 260 0.86 -45.62 13.36
N ASP A 261 2.03 -46.26 13.48
CA ASP A 261 2.17 -47.54 14.19
C ASP A 261 2.17 -47.23 15.69
N MET A 262 0.99 -47.33 16.31
CA MET A 262 0.74 -46.93 17.70
C MET A 262 0.87 -48.12 18.66
N PRO A 263 1.40 -47.90 19.88
CA PRO A 263 1.38 -48.92 20.93
C PRO A 263 -0.06 -49.35 21.26
N GLU A 264 -0.24 -50.62 21.62
CA GLU A 264 -1.55 -51.24 21.81
C GLU A 264 -2.47 -50.41 22.73
N GLY A 265 -3.62 -49.98 22.19
CA GLY A 265 -4.69 -49.29 22.94
C GLY A 265 -4.71 -47.77 22.84
N MET A 266 -3.77 -47.13 22.15
CA MET A 266 -3.76 -45.67 21.98
C MET A 266 -4.63 -45.19 20.81
N THR A 267 -5.45 -44.16 21.02
CA THR A 267 -6.19 -43.52 19.92
C THR A 267 -5.32 -42.51 19.19
N LEU A 268 -5.62 -42.27 17.90
CA LEU A 268 -4.86 -41.33 17.06
C LEU A 268 -4.87 -39.90 17.63
N GLU A 269 -5.96 -39.52 18.29
CA GLU A 269 -6.09 -38.24 18.97
C GLU A 269 -5.17 -38.13 20.20
N GLN A 270 -4.98 -39.23 20.95
CA GLN A 270 -4.07 -39.28 22.10
C GLN A 270 -2.60 -39.27 21.66
N ALA A 271 -2.28 -39.93 20.55
CA ALA A 271 -0.95 -39.86 19.95
C ALA A 271 -0.61 -38.44 19.46
N LEU A 272 -1.55 -37.77 18.78
CA LEU A 272 -1.38 -36.38 18.36
C LEU A 272 -1.22 -35.44 19.55
N HIS A 273 -1.97 -35.64 20.62
CA HIS A 273 -1.80 -34.87 21.86
C HIS A 273 -0.39 -35.03 22.43
N LYS A 274 0.14 -36.26 22.52
CA LYS A 274 1.49 -36.52 23.02
C LYS A 274 2.59 -35.95 22.13
N LEU A 275 2.42 -36.02 20.80
CA LEU A 275 3.34 -35.40 19.83
C LEU A 275 3.39 -33.87 19.99
N ILE A 276 2.21 -33.25 20.14
CA ILE A 276 2.08 -31.79 20.29
C ILE A 276 2.62 -31.30 21.65
N CYS A 277 2.50 -32.11 22.69
CA CYS A 277 3.04 -31.81 24.02
C CYS A 277 4.52 -32.18 24.18
N GLU A 278 5.21 -32.60 23.12
CA GLU A 278 6.61 -33.06 23.13
C GLU A 278 6.87 -34.27 24.06
N GLU A 279 5.83 -35.04 24.39
CA GLU A 279 5.92 -36.25 25.23
C GLU A 279 6.23 -37.52 24.41
N ALA A 280 6.15 -37.44 23.08
CA ALA A 280 6.51 -38.51 22.16
C ALA A 280 7.08 -37.93 20.86
N TYR A 281 7.94 -38.68 20.18
CA TYR A 281 8.57 -38.31 18.91
C TYR A 281 8.13 -39.29 17.81
N LEU A 282 7.87 -38.78 16.61
CA LEU A 282 7.53 -39.61 15.46
C LEU A 282 8.78 -39.88 14.62
N ASP A 283 9.17 -41.15 14.51
CA ASP A 283 10.17 -41.59 13.53
C ASP A 283 9.55 -41.55 12.13
N LEU A 284 10.02 -40.61 11.30
CA LEU A 284 9.51 -40.38 9.93
C LEU A 284 9.82 -41.54 8.97
N GLU A 285 10.85 -42.35 9.24
CA GLU A 285 11.22 -43.47 8.37
C GLU A 285 10.43 -44.73 8.69
N ARG A 286 10.06 -44.93 9.96
CA ARG A 286 9.39 -46.15 10.45
C ARG A 286 7.93 -45.97 10.83
N GLY A 287 7.45 -44.72 10.92
CA GLY A 287 6.08 -44.39 11.31
C GLY A 287 5.74 -44.73 12.77
N LYS A 288 6.75 -44.89 13.62
CA LYS A 288 6.63 -45.31 15.03
C LYS A 288 6.74 -44.12 15.99
N LEU A 289 5.97 -44.17 17.07
CA LEU A 289 6.08 -43.24 18.20
C LEU A 289 7.16 -43.74 19.17
N LEU A 290 8.11 -42.87 19.51
CA LEU A 290 9.18 -43.10 20.46
C LEU A 290 9.01 -42.18 21.68
N GLU A 291 9.38 -42.66 22.87
CA GLU A 291 9.33 -41.87 24.11
C GLU A 291 10.62 -41.03 24.34
N GLU A 292 11.65 -41.26 23.52
CA GLU A 292 12.92 -40.51 23.53
C GLU A 292 13.16 -39.86 22.15
N PRO A 293 13.79 -38.66 22.09
CA PRO A 293 14.14 -38.03 20.81
C PRO A 293 15.17 -38.89 20.06
N CYS A 294 14.95 -39.07 18.75
CA CYS A 294 15.95 -39.64 17.84
C CYS A 294 17.21 -38.77 17.74
#